data_AF-A0A8H9L6J6-F1
#
_entry.id   AF-A0A8H9L6J6-F1
#
_cell.length_a   1.000
_cell.length_b   1.000
_cell.length_c   1.000
_cell.angle_alpha   90.00
_cell.angle_beta   90.00
_cell.angle_gamma   90.00
#
_symmetry.space_group_name_H-M   'P 1'
#
loop_
_entity.id
_entity.type
_entity.pdbx_description
1 polymer ?
#
loop_
_entity_poly.entity_id
_entity_poly.type
_entity_poly.pdbx_seq_one_letter_code
_entity_poly.pdbx_strand_id
1 'polypeptide(L)'
;MLAVGIGPDFSAVAGTRLLPIIGALLTITVLIAVAMFVICAFVWPIASATGNWQATSKARTGLLGSLIGGVISGGALAWTNWLIDLGHTF
;
A
#
# COMPACT_ATOMS: atom_id res chain seq x y z
N MET A 1 -3.44 25.59 37.13
CA MET A 1 -2.82 24.26 36.98
C MET A 1 -2.31 24.17 35.56
N LEU A 2 -0.98 24.06 35.38
CA LEU A 2 -0.38 23.97 34.06
C LEU A 2 -0.88 22.68 33.42
N ALA A 3 -1.69 22.78 32.38
CA ALA A 3 -1.93 21.66 31.49
C ALA A 3 -0.57 21.37 30.83
N VAL A 4 0.25 20.53 31.47
CA VAL A 4 1.25 19.75 30.76
C VAL A 4 0.45 19.04 29.69
N GLY A 5 0.57 19.50 28.45
CA GLY A 5 -0.12 18.92 27.33
C GLY A 5 0.29 17.46 27.24
N ILE A 6 -0.57 16.57 27.74
CA ILE A 6 -0.42 15.12 27.57
C ILE A 6 -0.85 14.84 26.13
N GLY A 7 -0.02 15.27 25.20
CA GLY A 7 -0.16 15.06 23.77
C GLY A 7 0.99 14.18 23.28
N PRO A 8 0.79 13.38 22.24
CA PRO A 8 1.87 12.61 21.63
C PRO A 8 3.04 13.52 21.23
N ASP A 9 4.25 13.17 21.67
CA ASP A 9 5.48 13.90 21.32
C ASP A 9 5.95 13.49 19.92
N PHE A 10 5.53 14.25 18.92
CA PHE A 10 5.94 14.07 17.54
C PHE A 10 7.34 14.63 17.23
N SER A 11 7.98 15.35 18.16
CA SER A 11 9.33 15.91 17.98
C SER A 11 10.38 14.81 17.79
N ALA A 12 10.25 13.73 18.57
CA ALA A 12 11.10 12.55 18.47
C ALA A 12 11.02 11.86 17.09
N VAL A 13 9.87 11.92 16.41
CA VAL A 13 9.66 11.33 15.08
C VAL A 13 10.07 12.30 13.98
N ALA A 14 9.75 13.59 14.12
CA ALA A 14 10.04 14.64 13.14
C ALA A 14 11.54 14.90 12.94
N GLY A 15 12.37 14.70 13.98
CA GLY A 15 13.83 14.81 13.88
C GLY A 15 14.50 13.65 13.11
N THR A 16 13.75 12.59 12.76
CA THR A 16 14.29 11.41 12.08
C THR A 16 14.02 11.43 10.58
N ARG A 17 14.82 10.70 9.81
CA ARG A 17 14.62 10.52 8.36
C ARG A 17 13.54 9.49 8.02
N LEU A 18 12.73 9.05 9.00
CA LEU A 18 11.79 7.94 8.83
C LEU A 18 10.62 8.30 7.90
N LEU A 19 10.07 9.52 8.02
CA LEU A 19 8.93 9.96 7.23
C LEU A 19 9.17 9.89 5.71
N PRO A 20 10.28 10.46 5.16
CA PRO A 20 10.58 10.33 3.73
C PRO A 20 10.91 8.89 3.31
N ILE A 21 11.53 8.08 4.19
CA ILE A 21 11.84 6.67 3.90
C ILE A 21 10.55 5.84 3.78
N ILE A 22 9.61 6.03 4.70
CA ILE A 22 8.32 5.32 4.68
C ILE A 22 7.52 5.72 3.44
N GLY A 23 7.47 7.02 3.10
CA GLY A 23 6.81 7.48 1.87
C GLY A 23 7.40 6.86 0.60
N ALA A 24 8.73 6.76 0.53
CA ALA A 24 9.42 6.10 -0.58
C ALA A 24 9.10 4.59 -0.66
N LEU A 25 9.19 3.87 0.47
CA LEU A 25 8.86 2.44 0.56
C LEU A 25 7.42 2.17 0.13
N LEU A 26 6.49 3.04 0.51
CA LEU A 26 5.08 2.89 0.19
C LEU A 26 4.83 3.12 -1.31
N THR A 27 5.50 4.10 -1.91
CA THR A 27 5.48 4.33 -3.36
C THR A 27 6.05 3.13 -4.13
N ILE A 28 7.19 2.59 -3.68
CA ILE A 28 7.81 1.40 -4.26
C ILE A 28 6.88 0.20 -4.17
N THR A 29 6.19 0.03 -3.02
CA THR A 29 5.25 -1.06 -2.80
C THR A 29 4.08 -0.99 -3.79
N VAL A 30 3.47 0.19 -3.96
CA VAL A 30 2.40 0.39 -4.95
C VAL A 30 2.91 0.15 -6.37
N LEU A 31 4.10 0.63 -6.71
CA LEU A 31 4.71 0.43 -8.02
C LEU A 31 4.90 -1.06 -8.34
N ILE A 32 5.47 -1.82 -7.41
CA ILE A 32 5.69 -3.27 -7.56
C ILE A 32 4.35 -4.01 -7.62
N ALA A 33 3.37 -3.61 -6.78
CA ALA A 33 2.03 -4.18 -6.81
C ALA A 33 1.43 -4.03 -8.21
N VAL A 34 1.41 -2.82 -8.78
CA VAL A 34 0.87 -2.56 -10.12
C VAL A 34 1.66 -3.31 -11.20
N ALA A 35 2.99 -3.33 -11.14
CA ALA A 35 3.80 -4.09 -12.09
C ALA A 35 3.43 -5.59 -12.09
N MET A 36 3.25 -6.18 -10.90
CA MET A 36 2.85 -7.58 -10.78
C MET A 36 1.39 -7.82 -11.21
N PHE A 37 0.49 -6.87 -10.96
CA PHE A 37 -0.91 -6.92 -11.40
C PHE A 37 -0.99 -7.10 -12.92
N VAL A 38 -0.23 -6.26 -13.63
CA VAL A 38 -0.18 -6.23 -15.09
C VAL A 38 0.39 -7.54 -15.64
N ILE A 39 1.48 -8.06 -15.07
CA ILE A 39 2.06 -9.34 -15.49
C ILE A 39 1.05 -10.48 -15.33
N CYS A 40 0.42 -10.59 -14.16
CA CYS A 40 -0.56 -11.64 -13.90
C CYS A 40 -1.80 -11.53 -14.81
N ALA A 41 -2.25 -10.31 -15.10
CA ALA A 41 -3.38 -10.05 -15.98
C ALA A 41 -3.15 -10.51 -17.43
N PHE A 42 -1.90 -10.45 -17.91
CA PHE A 42 -1.55 -10.95 -19.26
C PHE A 42 -1.26 -12.45 -19.26
N VAL A 43 -0.55 -12.97 -18.26
CA VAL A 43 -0.19 -14.40 -18.20
C VAL A 43 -1.43 -15.28 -18.06
N TRP A 44 -2.44 -14.84 -17.31
CA TRP A 44 -3.65 -15.63 -17.06
C TRP A 44 -4.40 -16.04 -18.35
N PRO A 45 -4.77 -15.14 -19.28
CA PRO A 45 -5.45 -15.52 -20.52
C PRO A 45 -4.58 -16.40 -21.43
N ILE A 46 -3.27 -16.14 -21.52
CA ILE A 46 -2.33 -16.94 -22.34
C ILE A 46 -2.23 -18.38 -21.80
N ALA A 47 -2.09 -18.53 -20.48
CA ALA A 47 -2.05 -19.83 -19.82
C ALA A 47 -3.40 -20.57 -19.91
N SER A 48 -4.51 -19.83 -19.87
CA SER A 48 -5.85 -20.40 -20.00
C SER A 48 -6.10 -20.96 -21.40
N ALA A 49 -5.61 -20.27 -22.44
CA ALA A 49 -5.74 -20.71 -23.82
C ALA A 49 -4.88 -21.94 -24.17
N THR A 50 -3.77 -22.14 -23.45
CA THR A 50 -2.83 -23.26 -23.67
C THR A 50 -3.16 -24.51 -22.84
N GLY A 51 -4.23 -24.48 -22.03
CA GLY A 51 -4.61 -25.61 -21.17
C GLY A 51 -3.66 -25.84 -19.99
N ASN A 52 -2.78 -24.88 -19.67
CA ASN A 52 -1.81 -25.01 -18.59
C ASN A 52 -2.44 -24.58 -17.25
N TRP A 53 -3.04 -25.55 -16.55
CA TRP A 53 -3.75 -25.34 -15.29
C TRP A 53 -2.88 -24.81 -14.15
N GLN A 54 -1.61 -25.23 -14.09
CA GLN A 54 -0.66 -24.79 -13.07
C GLN A 54 -0.33 -23.30 -13.22
N ALA A 55 -0.04 -22.86 -14.46
CA ALA A 55 0.24 -21.46 -14.75
C ALA A 55 -1.01 -20.57 -14.55
N THR A 56 -2.19 -21.08 -14.93
CA THR A 56 -3.48 -20.39 -14.75
C THR A 56 -3.79 -20.11 -13.27
N SER A 57 -3.62 -21.11 -12.39
CA SER A 57 -3.85 -20.95 -10.95
C SER A 57 -2.86 -19.99 -10.29
N LYS A 58 -1.58 -20.05 -10.66
CA LYS A 58 -0.55 -19.12 -10.17
C LYS A 58 -0.81 -17.68 -10.61
N ALA A 59 -1.23 -17.48 -11.86
CA ALA A 59 -1.54 -16.15 -12.38
C ALA A 59 -2.75 -15.53 -11.65
N ARG A 60 -3.78 -16.31 -11.33
CA ARG A 60 -4.94 -15.83 -10.55
C ARG A 60 -4.57 -15.45 -9.11
N THR A 61 -3.82 -16.30 -8.41
CA THR A 61 -3.38 -15.99 -7.04
C THR A 61 -2.44 -14.80 -7.00
N GLY A 62 -1.52 -14.68 -7.97
CA GLY A 62 -0.68 -13.50 -8.12
C GLY A 62 -1.46 -12.21 -8.40
N LEU A 63 -2.47 -12.28 -9.27
CA LEU A 63 -3.35 -11.15 -9.58
C LEU A 63 -4.11 -10.65 -8.35
N LEU A 64 -4.71 -11.58 -7.59
CA LEU A 64 -5.44 -11.26 -6.37
C LEU A 64 -4.52 -10.70 -5.28
N GLY A 65 -3.34 -11.29 -5.09
CA GLY A 65 -2.37 -10.81 -4.09
C GLY A 65 -1.87 -9.40 -4.39
N SER A 66 -1.57 -9.12 -5.67
CA SER A 66 -1.16 -7.79 -6.12
C SER A 66 -2.29 -6.75 -5.95
N LEU A 67 -3.54 -7.12 -6.26
CA LEU A 67 -4.69 -6.24 -6.07
C LEU A 67 -4.87 -5.87 -4.60
N ILE A 68 -4.83 -6.86 -3.69
CA ILE A 68 -4.96 -6.63 -2.25
C ILE A 68 -3.82 -5.76 -1.74
N GLY A 69 -2.58 -6.04 -2.14
CA GLY A 69 -1.42 -5.23 -1.76
C GLY A 69 -1.56 -3.78 -2.21
N GLY A 70 -1.95 -3.55 -3.47
CA GLY A 70 -2.16 -2.21 -4.01
C GLY A 70 -3.28 -1.45 -3.29
N VAL A 71 -4.42 -2.10 -3.03
CA VAL A 71 -5.56 -1.50 -2.33
C VAL A 71 -5.22 -1.14 -0.89
N ILE A 72 -4.53 -2.02 -0.15
CA ILE A 72 -4.15 -1.74 1.25
C ILE A 72 -3.12 -0.61 1.31
N SER A 73 -2.10 -0.62 0.45
CA SER A 73 -1.09 0.44 0.42
C SER A 73 -1.69 1.80 0.01
N GLY A 74 -2.52 1.85 -1.04
CA GLY A 74 -3.21 3.08 -1.44
C GLY A 74 -4.25 3.55 -0.41
N GLY A 75 -5.01 2.61 0.15
CA GLY A 75 -6.02 2.88 1.18
C GLY A 75 -5.42 3.43 2.47
N ALA A 76 -4.24 2.94 2.89
CA ALA A 76 -3.54 3.45 4.05
C ALA A 76 -3.18 4.95 3.92
N LEU A 77 -2.73 5.38 2.73
CA LEU A 77 -2.48 6.79 2.45
C LEU A 77 -3.77 7.61 2.54
N ALA A 78 -4.84 7.17 1.86
CA ALA A 78 -6.10 7.89 1.83
C ALA A 78 -6.70 8.05 3.24
N TRP A 79 -6.70 7.00 4.06
CA TRP A 79 -7.17 7.06 5.44
C TRP A 79 -6.29 7.94 6.32
N THR A 80 -4.97 7.87 6.19
CA THR A 80 -4.08 8.71 6.99
C THR A 80 -4.34 10.19 6.71
N ASN A 81 -4.46 10.57 5.43
CA ASN A 81 -4.79 11.95 5.05
C ASN A 81 -6.15 12.39 5.58
N TRP A 82 -7.16 11.53 5.48
CA TRP A 82 -8.50 11.81 6.00
C TRP A 82 -8.53 11.96 7.53
N LEU A 83 -7.81 11.11 8.28
CA LEU A 83 -7.73 11.21 9.74
C LEU A 83 -6.99 12.47 10.19
N ILE A 84 -5.94 12.89 9.47
CA ILE A 84 -5.24 14.15 9.74
C ILE A 84 -6.19 15.33 9.51
N ASP A 85 -6.89 15.35 8.38
CA ASP A 85 -7.86 16.41 8.04
C ASP A 85 -8.97 16.53 9.10
N LEU A 86 -9.53 15.40 9.55
CA LEU A 86 -10.48 15.39 10.66
C LEU A 86 -9.89 16.01 11.94
N GLY A 87 -8.66 15.67 12.31
CA GLY A 87 -7.99 16.24 13.48
C GLY A 87 -7.75 17.75 13.41
N HIS A 88 -7.71 18.33 12.20
CA HIS A 88 -7.64 19.79 12.03
C HIS A 88 -9.01 20.47 12.17
N THR A 89 -10.11 19.74 12.00
CA THR A 89 -11.48 20.27 12.10
C THR A 89 -12.05 20.28 13.52
N PHE A 90 -11.43 19.57 14.47
CA PHE A 90 -11.80 19.55 15.89
C PHE A 90 -10.84 20.40 16.73
#